data_AF-A0AAW3FCJ1-F1
#
_entry.id   AF-A0AAW3FCJ1-F1
#
_cell.length_a   1.000
_cell.length_b   1.000
_cell.length_c   1.000
_cell.angle_alpha   90.00
_cell.angle_beta   90.00
_cell.angle_gamma   90.00
#
_symmetry.space_group_name_H-M   'P 1'
#
loop_
_entity.id
_entity.type
_entity.pdbx_description
1 polymer ?
#
loop_
_entity_poly.entity_id
_entity_poly.type
_entity_poly.pdbx_seq_one_letter_code
_entity_poly.pdbx_strand_id
1 'polypeptide(L)'
;MIVILVDLVVGAIVVGWLAIAIAQNIGRIFGYWLVPALLSIYFGAALLFVAPAPPDASFQTVYQMLAGASLGAIPVPLCFMILGAVFLASGAGLRNWRTSWTSRNH
;
A
#
# COMPACT_ATOMS: atom_id res chain seq x y z
N MET A 1 14.06 31.15 -8.83
CA MET A 1 13.73 29.82 -9.41
C MET A 1 14.53 28.69 -8.76
N ILE A 2 15.87 28.76 -8.71
CA ILE A 2 16.72 27.71 -8.09
C ILE A 2 16.43 27.47 -6.61
N VAL A 3 16.27 28.52 -5.80
CA VAL A 3 16.04 28.40 -4.34
C VAL A 3 14.73 27.65 -4.03
N ILE A 4 13.64 27.98 -4.72
CA ILE A 4 12.34 27.30 -4.57
C ILE A 4 12.43 25.82 -4.96
N LEU A 5 13.24 25.51 -5.98
CA LEU A 5 13.45 24.14 -6.47
C LEU A 5 14.27 23.33 -5.46
N VAL A 6 15.26 23.95 -4.82
CA VAL A 6 16.04 23.34 -3.73
C VAL A 6 15.17 23.09 -2.49
N ASP A 7 14.35 24.05 -2.06
CA ASP A 7 13.45 23.85 -0.92
C ASP A 7 12.40 22.76 -1.17
N LEU A 8 11.86 22.67 -2.39
CA LEU A 8 10.96 21.57 -2.78
C LEU A 8 11.65 20.21 -2.75
N VAL A 9 12.88 20.13 -3.24
CA VAL A 9 13.66 18.88 -3.24
C VAL A 9 14.04 18.49 -1.81
N VAL A 10 14.50 19.42 -0.99
CA VAL A 10 14.82 19.17 0.42
C VAL A 10 13.58 18.77 1.20
N GLY A 11 12.46 19.48 1.00
CA GLY A 11 11.17 19.12 1.60
C GLY A 11 10.71 17.72 1.20
N ALA A 12 10.80 17.37 -0.09
CA ALA A 12 10.44 16.05 -0.59
C ALA A 12 11.36 14.94 -0.03
N ILE A 13 12.66 15.21 0.12
CA ILE A 13 13.61 14.27 0.73
C ILE A 13 13.31 14.07 2.20
N VAL A 14 13.05 15.14 2.96
CA VAL A 14 12.74 15.06 4.40
C VAL A 14 11.42 14.32 4.62
N VAL A 15 10.38 14.66 3.86
CA VAL A 15 9.08 13.99 3.94
C VAL A 15 9.18 12.53 3.50
N GLY A 16 9.91 12.25 2.42
CA GLY A 16 10.17 10.89 1.94
C GLY A 16 10.93 10.04 2.95
N TRP A 17 11.98 10.61 3.57
CA TRP A 17 12.75 9.94 4.61
C TRP A 17 11.92 9.68 5.86
N LEU A 18 11.10 10.65 6.29
CA LEU A 18 10.19 10.48 7.42
C LEU A 18 9.15 9.39 7.15
N ALA A 19 8.59 9.34 5.93
CA ALA A 19 7.67 8.28 5.53
C ALA A 19 8.33 6.90 5.56
N ILE A 20 9.59 6.78 5.11
CA ILE A 20 10.36 5.54 5.19
C ILE A 20 10.63 5.16 6.65
N ALA A 21 11.01 6.11 7.50
CA ALA A 21 11.28 5.86 8.92
C ALA A 21 10.03 5.39 9.67
N ILE A 22 8.87 6.01 9.40
CA ILE A 22 7.57 5.58 9.94
C ILE A 22 7.23 4.18 9.42
N ALA A 23 7.40 3.93 8.11
CA ALA A 23 7.17 2.62 7.53
C ALA A 23 8.08 1.53 8.12
N GLN A 24 9.34 1.84 8.41
CA GLN A 24 10.27 0.93 9.09
C GLN A 24 9.89 0.69 10.55
N ASN A 25 9.46 1.71 11.29
CA ASN A 25 8.98 1.56 12.66
C ASN A 25 7.69 0.72 12.72
N ILE A 26 6.72 1.00 11.84
CA ILE A 26 5.52 0.18 11.70
C ILE A 26 5.91 -1.26 11.29
N GLY A 27 6.86 -1.41 10.36
CA GLY A 27 7.38 -2.71 9.93
C GLY A 27 8.07 -3.49 11.05
N ARG A 28 8.76 -2.83 11.99
CA ARG A 28 9.33 -3.47 13.19
C ARG A 28 8.28 -3.88 14.20
N ILE A 29 7.22 -3.08 14.39
CA ILE A 29 6.20 -3.29 15.42
C ILE A 29 5.13 -4.28 14.97
N PHE A 30 4.63 -4.12 13.75
CA PHE A 30 3.52 -4.91 13.20
C PHE A 30 3.98 -5.96 12.18
N GLY A 31 5.22 -5.88 11.71
CA GLY A 31 5.80 -6.73 10.68
C GLY A 31 5.73 -6.06 9.29
N TYR A 32 6.78 -6.24 8.48
CA TYR A 32 6.91 -5.63 7.13
C TYR A 32 5.80 -6.03 6.13
N TRP A 33 4.90 -6.93 6.52
CA TRP A 33 3.73 -7.35 5.75
C TRP A 33 2.55 -6.35 5.85
N LEU A 34 2.49 -5.54 6.91
CA LEU A 34 1.37 -4.62 7.13
C LEU A 34 1.33 -3.49 6.09
N VAL A 35 2.51 -2.97 5.72
CA VAL A 35 2.63 -1.87 4.74
C VAL A 35 2.15 -2.27 3.34
N PRO A 36 2.67 -3.36 2.71
CA PRO A 36 2.18 -3.78 1.40
C PRO A 36 0.70 -4.22 1.45
N ALA A 37 0.24 -4.80 2.58
CA ALA A 37 -1.17 -5.12 2.77
C ALA A 37 -2.07 -3.88 2.72
N LEU A 38 -1.76 -2.88 3.54
CA LEU A 38 -2.53 -1.63 3.63
C LEU A 38 -2.51 -0.87 2.32
N LEU A 39 -1.35 -0.80 1.66
CA LEU A 39 -1.19 -0.09 0.39
C LEU A 39 -1.99 -0.77 -0.73
N SER A 40 -2.02 -2.11 -0.75
CA SER A 40 -2.84 -2.88 -1.69
C SER A 40 -4.34 -2.68 -1.44
N ILE A 41 -4.79 -2.74 -0.18
CA ILE A 41 -6.21 -2.50 0.17
C ILE A 41 -6.62 -1.07 -0.17
N TYR A 42 -5.78 -0.09 0.15
CA TYR A 42 -6.02 1.31 -0.17
C TYR A 42 -6.16 1.52 -1.68
N PHE A 43 -5.26 0.95 -2.48
CA PHE A 43 -5.31 1.09 -3.94
C PHE A 43 -6.55 0.41 -4.54
N GLY A 44 -6.91 -0.79 -4.05
CA GLY A 44 -8.15 -1.47 -4.45
C GLY A 44 -9.41 -0.68 -4.08
N ALA A 45 -9.46 -0.10 -2.87
CA ALA A 45 -10.57 0.75 -2.45
C ALA A 45 -10.64 2.05 -3.25
N ALA A 46 -9.51 2.71 -3.48
CA ALA A 46 -9.44 3.93 -4.28
C ALA A 46 -9.98 3.69 -5.70
N LEU A 47 -9.62 2.56 -6.33
CA LEU A 47 -10.14 2.20 -7.64
C LEU A 47 -11.65 1.90 -7.64
N LEU A 48 -12.22 1.37 -6.55
CA LEU A 48 -13.66 1.14 -6.41
C LEU A 48 -14.47 2.43 -6.21
N PHE A 49 -13.91 3.43 -5.51
CA PHE A 49 -14.65 4.63 -5.09
C PHE A 49 -14.35 5.90 -5.91
N VAL A 50 -13.19 6.01 -6.56
CA VAL A 50 -12.77 7.23 -7.31
C VAL A 50 -13.21 7.20 -8.78
N ALA A 51 -13.81 6.11 -9.25
CA ALA A 51 -14.18 5.92 -10.65
C ALA A 51 -15.23 6.89 -11.26
N PRO A 52 -16.12 7.63 -10.54
CA PRO A 52 -17.18 8.39 -11.20
C PRO A 52 -16.94 9.91 -11.29
N ALA A 53 -15.69 10.39 -11.35
CA ALA A 53 -15.40 11.82 -11.51
C ALA A 53 -14.99 12.17 -12.98
N PRO A 54 -15.40 13.35 -13.50
CA PRO A 54 -15.21 13.74 -14.89
C PRO A 54 -13.71 13.75 -15.27
N PRO A 55 -13.35 13.25 -16.46
CA PRO A 55 -11.98 12.94 -16.84
C PRO A 55 -11.22 14.20 -17.31
N ASP A 56 -10.88 15.08 -16.38
CA ASP A 56 -10.17 16.32 -16.70
C ASP A 56 -8.65 16.24 -16.41
N ALA A 57 -8.19 15.14 -15.78
CA ALA A 57 -6.78 14.89 -15.48
C ALA A 57 -6.29 13.56 -16.08
N SER A 58 -5.16 13.59 -16.79
CA SER A 58 -4.53 12.41 -17.45
C SER A 58 -4.30 11.22 -16.52
N PHE A 59 -4.04 11.45 -15.23
CA PHE A 59 -3.94 10.38 -14.23
C PHE A 59 -5.28 9.68 -13.97
N GLN A 60 -6.39 10.41 -14.02
CA GLN A 60 -7.72 9.90 -13.73
C GLN A 60 -8.21 8.92 -14.79
N THR A 61 -7.82 9.13 -16.06
CA THR A 61 -8.05 8.18 -17.16
C THR A 61 -7.37 6.84 -16.89
N VAL A 62 -6.14 6.85 -16.34
CA VAL A 62 -5.42 5.62 -15.97
C VAL A 62 -6.13 4.92 -14.82
N TYR A 63 -6.60 5.66 -13.81
CA TYR A 63 -7.39 5.09 -12.72
C TYR A 63 -8.72 4.48 -13.20
N GLN A 64 -9.42 5.11 -14.14
CA GLN A 64 -10.66 4.57 -14.73
C GLN A 64 -10.39 3.32 -15.58
N MET A 65 -9.31 3.32 -16.37
CA MET A 65 -8.89 2.14 -17.13
C MET A 65 -8.54 0.98 -16.20
N LEU A 66 -7.82 1.22 -15.09
CA LEU A 66 -7.52 0.19 -14.11
C LEU A 66 -8.77 -0.27 -13.33
N ALA A 67 -9.68 0.64 -13.02
CA ALA A 67 -10.92 0.31 -12.30
C ALA A 67 -11.86 -0.56 -13.16
N GLY A 68 -11.90 -0.30 -14.47
CA GLY A 68 -12.66 -1.11 -15.44
C GLY A 68 -11.92 -2.35 -15.94
N ALA A 69 -10.62 -2.49 -15.66
CA ALA A 69 -9.85 -3.65 -16.07
C ALA A 69 -10.17 -4.89 -15.22
N SER A 70 -10.08 -6.05 -15.86
CA SER A 70 -10.19 -7.36 -15.20
C SER A 70 -8.97 -8.22 -15.52
N LEU A 71 -8.53 -9.00 -14.53
CA LEU A 71 -7.56 -10.07 -14.71
C LEU A 71 -8.35 -11.39 -14.75
N GLY A 72 -8.51 -11.94 -15.96
CA GLY A 72 -9.43 -13.05 -16.20
C GLY A 72 -10.88 -12.59 -16.03
N ALA A 73 -11.52 -13.01 -14.94
CA ALA A 73 -12.90 -12.67 -14.58
C ALA A 73 -13.01 -11.81 -13.30
N ILE A 74 -11.89 -11.48 -12.66
CA ILE A 74 -11.88 -10.74 -11.40
C ILE A 74 -11.52 -9.28 -11.71
N PRO A 75 -12.33 -8.30 -11.27
CA PRO A 75 -11.98 -6.89 -11.39
C PRO A 75 -10.65 -6.59 -10.71
N VAL A 76 -9.78 -5.83 -11.38
CA VAL A 76 -8.47 -5.42 -10.84
C VAL A 76 -8.57 -4.80 -9.44
N PRO A 77 -9.58 -3.97 -9.10
CA PRO A 77 -9.73 -3.46 -7.73
C PRO A 77 -9.91 -4.56 -6.67
N LEU A 78 -10.64 -5.63 -7.03
CA LEU A 78 -10.80 -6.81 -6.18
C LEU A 78 -9.52 -7.62 -6.09
N CYS A 79 -8.72 -7.71 -7.16
CA CYS A 79 -7.40 -8.34 -7.10
C CYS A 79 -6.49 -7.66 -6.06
N PHE A 80 -6.48 -6.31 -6.03
CA PHE A 80 -5.72 -5.56 -5.02
C PHE A 80 -6.24 -5.77 -3.59
N MET A 81 -7.56 -5.88 -3.40
CA MET A 81 -8.14 -6.23 -2.10
C MET A 81 -7.69 -7.63 -1.64
N ILE A 82 -7.78 -8.64 -2.52
CA ILE A 82 -7.38 -10.02 -2.23
C ILE A 82 -5.90 -10.09 -1.89
N LEU A 83 -5.05 -9.43 -2.68
CA LEU A 83 -3.61 -9.38 -2.47
C LEU A 83 -3.27 -8.76 -1.11
N GLY A 84 -3.98 -7.70 -0.72
CA GLY A 84 -3.85 -7.11 0.61
C GLY A 84 -4.25 -8.06 1.74
N ALA A 85 -5.37 -8.78 1.59
CA ALA A 85 -5.81 -9.80 2.54
C ALA A 85 -4.81 -10.96 2.67
N VAL A 86 -4.18 -11.39 1.57
CA VAL A 86 -3.13 -12.43 1.58
C VAL A 86 -1.90 -11.97 2.34
N PHE A 87 -1.47 -10.73 2.16
CA PHE A 87 -0.38 -10.16 2.96
C PHE A 87 -0.74 -10.11 4.45
N LEU A 88 -1.99 -9.79 4.80
CA LEU A 88 -2.44 -9.83 6.19
C LEU A 88 -2.42 -11.24 6.76
N ALA A 89 -2.96 -12.22 6.04
CA ALA A 89 -3.05 -13.60 6.49
C ALA A 89 -1.67 -14.26 6.64
N SER A 90 -0.78 -14.07 5.67
CA SER A 90 0.59 -14.59 5.72
C SER A 90 1.39 -13.97 6.86
N GLY A 91 1.26 -12.67 7.07
CA GLY A 91 1.88 -11.96 8.17
C GLY A 91 1.38 -12.35 9.56
N ALA A 92 0.06 -12.51 9.72
CA ALA A 92 -0.54 -13.04 10.94
C ALA A 92 -0.07 -14.48 11.22
N GLY A 93 0.00 -15.32 10.18
CA GLY A 93 0.52 -16.68 10.27
C GLY A 93 1.98 -16.72 10.73
N LEU A 94 2.85 -15.90 10.13
CA LEU A 94 4.26 -15.75 10.53
C LEU A 94 4.40 -15.29 11.99
N ARG A 95 3.55 -14.38 12.44
CA ARG A 95 3.54 -13.90 13.84
C ARG A 95 3.14 -15.01 14.81
N ASN A 96 2.09 -15.76 14.51
CA ASN A 96 1.63 -16.90 15.32
C ASN A 96 2.65 -18.05 15.34
N TRP A 97 3.35 -18.28 14.23
CA TRP A 97 4.42 -19.26 14.17
C TRP A 97 5.60 -18.88 15.07
N ARG A 98 6.01 -17.59 15.07
CA ARG A 98 7.07 -17.11 15.96
C ARG A 98 6.70 -17.24 17.44
N THR A 99 5.49 -16.85 17.84
CA THR A 99 5.06 -16.92 19.25
C THR A 99 4.97 -18.36 19.75
N SER A 100 4.47 -19.28 18.92
CA SER A 100 4.42 -20.71 19.26
C SER A 100 5.82 -21.36 19.33
N TRP A 101 6.76 -20.94 18.50
CA TRP A 101 8.17 -21.39 18.59
C TRP A 101 8.83 -20.92 19.88
N THR A 102 8.68 -19.65 20.25
CA THR A 102 9.23 -19.12 21.52
C THR A 102 8.61 -19.80 22.73
N SER A 103 7.32 -20.14 22.70
CA SER A 103 6.65 -20.81 23.82
C SER A 103 7.05 -22.28 24.00
N ARG A 104 7.59 -22.95 22.98
CA ARG A 104 8.04 -24.35 23.07
C ARG A 104 9.48 -24.52 23.56
N ASN A 105 10.26 -23.44 23.50
CA ASN A 105 11.70 -23.44 23.80
C ASN A 105 12.03 -22.76 25.14
N HIS A 106 11.00 -22.40 25.92
CA HIS A 106 11.07 -21.96 27.31
C HIS A 106 10.39 -23.00 28.20
#